data_AF-A0A2N3HQ10-F1
#
_entry.id   AF-A0A2N3HQ10-F1
#
_cell.length_a   1.000
_cell.length_b   1.000
_cell.length_c   1.000
_cell.angle_alpha   90.00
_cell.angle_beta   90.00
_cell.angle_gamma   90.00
#
_symmetry.space_group_name_H-M   'P 1'
#
loop_
_entity.id
_entity.type
_entity.pdbx_description
1 polymer ?
#
loop_
_entity_poly.entity_id
_entity_poly.type
_entity_poly.pdbx_seq_one_letter_code
_entity_poly.pdbx_strand_id
1 'polypeptide(L)'
;MRLTQEITDEIDQLLLKNQEKLSLGQRKQLLKKIDILEVLHSKGYDIGYTTVCNTVLFVNLLKKKLILVYAKNYRCRNHRK
;
A
#
# COMPACT_ATOMS: atom_id res chain seq x y z
N MET A 1 -3.04 5.56 -20.64
CA MET A 1 -2.12 5.99 -19.56
C MET A 1 -1.68 4.76 -18.78
N ARG A 2 -0.49 4.22 -19.03
CA ARG A 2 0.03 2.99 -18.38
C ARG A 2 0.96 3.27 -17.18
N LEU A 3 1.64 4.41 -17.19
CA LEU A 3 2.61 4.83 -16.16
C LEU A 3 2.03 4.83 -14.74
N THR A 4 0.78 5.26 -14.57
CA THR A 4 0.15 5.38 -13.25
C THR A 4 -0.11 4.02 -12.59
N GLN A 5 -0.41 2.99 -13.40
CA GLN A 5 -0.65 1.64 -12.87
C GLN A 5 0.66 1.01 -12.42
N GLU A 6 1.70 1.08 -13.25
CA GLU A 6 3.03 0.53 -12.94
C GLU A 6 3.60 1.13 -11.65
N ILE A 7 3.47 2.44 -11.47
CA ILE A 7 3.91 3.13 -10.25
C ILE A 7 3.09 2.68 -9.03
N THR A 8 1.78 2.49 -9.21
CA THR A 8 0.90 2.04 -8.12
C THR A 8 1.24 0.62 -7.70
N ASP A 9 1.48 -0.27 -8.67
CA ASP A 9 1.86 -1.67 -8.43
C ASP A 9 3.23 -1.75 -7.73
N GLU A 10 4.18 -0.93 -8.16
CA GLU A 10 5.50 -0.83 -7.54
C GLU A 10 5.41 -0.36 -6.08
N ILE A 11 4.61 0.67 -5.82
CA ILE A 11 4.37 1.16 -4.44
C ILE A 11 3.70 0.09 -3.59
N ASP A 12 2.71 -0.65 -4.12
CA ASP A 12 2.06 -1.72 -3.38
C ASP A 12 3.03 -2.86 -3.02
N GLN A 13 3.93 -3.22 -3.94
CA GLN A 13 5.00 -4.20 -3.67
C GLN A 13 5.95 -3.73 -2.57
N LEU A 14 6.35 -2.46 -2.57
CA LEU A 14 7.21 -1.90 -1.52
C LEU A 14 6.49 -1.88 -0.15
N LEU A 15 5.19 -1.55 -0.14
CA LEU A 15 4.38 -1.61 1.06
C LEU A 15 4.17 -3.05 1.57
N LEU A 16 4.03 -4.03 0.68
CA LEU A 16 3.95 -5.44 1.04
C LEU A 16 5.24 -5.92 1.71
N LYS A 17 6.40 -5.61 1.13
CA LYS A 17 7.71 -5.90 1.75
C LYS A 17 7.87 -5.26 3.12
N ASN A 18 7.34 -4.05 3.31
CA ASN A 18 7.29 -3.41 4.63
C ASN A 18 6.42 -4.21 5.60
N GLN A 19 5.26 -4.72 5.18
CA GLN A 19 4.41 -5.57 6.01
C GLN A 19 5.12 -6.87 6.41
N GLU A 20 5.83 -7.51 5.47
CA GLU A 20 6.65 -8.69 5.74
C GLU A 20 7.74 -8.40 6.78
N LYS A 21 8.56 -7.35 6.56
CA LYS A 21 9.58 -6.91 7.52
C LYS A 21 9.00 -6.60 8.90
N LEU A 22 7.84 -5.97 8.94
CA LEU A 22 7.15 -5.67 10.21
C LEU A 22 6.73 -6.96 10.93
N SER A 23 6.22 -7.95 10.20
CA SER A 23 5.87 -9.27 10.76
C SER A 23 7.08 -10.02 11.32
N LEU A 24 8.26 -9.79 10.73
CA LEU A 24 9.56 -10.33 11.20
C LEU A 24 10.19 -9.49 12.33
N GLY A 25 9.55 -8.40 12.78
CA GLY A 25 10.07 -7.51 13.82
C GLY A 25 11.14 -6.51 13.36
N GLN A 26 11.43 -6.44 12.06
CA GLN A 26 12.49 -5.59 11.47
C GLN A 26 12.04 -4.14 11.26
N ARG A 27 11.53 -3.48 12.31
CA ARG A 27 10.92 -2.14 12.21
C ARG A 27 11.87 -1.05 11.69
N LYS A 28 13.18 -1.19 11.94
CA LYS A 28 14.20 -0.23 11.49
C LYS A 28 14.46 -0.31 9.98
N GLN A 29 14.07 -1.39 9.31
CA GLN A 29 14.29 -1.61 7.88
C GLN A 29 13.07 -1.27 7.00
N LEU A 30 12.04 -0.68 7.61
CA LEU A 30 10.84 -0.25 6.91
C LEU A 30 11.14 0.99 6.07
N LEU A 31 10.75 0.95 4.80
CA LEU A 31 10.87 2.08 3.89
C LEU A 31 9.85 3.16 4.28
N LYS A 32 10.34 4.37 4.53
CA LYS A 32 9.52 5.57 4.65
C LYS A 32 9.09 6.04 3.27
N LYS A 33 8.13 6.98 3.22
CA LYS A 33 7.64 7.56 1.95
C LYS A 33 8.75 8.20 1.11
N ILE A 34 9.75 8.80 1.77
CA ILE A 34 10.90 9.40 1.08
C ILE A 34 11.80 8.33 0.47
N ASP A 35 12.03 7.23 1.19
CA ASP A 35 12.78 6.07 0.68
C ASP A 35 12.05 5.42 -0.51
N ILE A 36 10.72 5.33 -0.44
CA ILE A 36 9.88 4.86 -1.56
C ILE A 36 10.05 5.76 -2.80
N LEU A 37 10.06 7.09 -2.60
CA LEU A 37 10.29 8.04 -3.70
C LEU A 37 11.68 7.84 -4.33
N GLU A 38 12.72 7.69 -3.52
CA GLU A 38 14.09 7.47 -3.98
C GLU A 38 14.23 6.16 -4.77
N VAL A 39 13.56 5.09 -4.32
CA VAL A 39 13.49 3.82 -5.05
C VAL A 39 12.80 4.00 -6.41
N LEU A 40 11.73 4.79 -6.48
CA LEU A 40 11.01 5.05 -7.74
C LEU A 40 11.83 5.91 -8.70
N HIS A 41 12.54 6.92 -8.20
CA HIS A 41 13.48 7.71 -9.00
C HIS A 41 14.64 6.86 -9.51
N SER A 42 15.17 5.96 -8.68
CA SER A 42 16.23 5.01 -9.08
C SER A 42 15.78 4.04 -10.17
N LYS A 43 14.47 3.78 -10.28
CA LYS A 43 13.87 2.98 -11.36
C LYS A 43 13.57 3.79 -12.63
N GLY A 44 13.82 5.10 -12.62
CA GLY A 44 13.61 6.00 -13.76
C GLY A 44 12.22 6.64 -13.83
N TYR A 45 11.40 6.53 -12.78
CA TYR A 45 10.11 7.23 -12.73
C TYR A 45 10.30 8.69 -12.34
N ASP A 46 9.84 9.63 -13.17
CA ASP A 46 9.81 11.05 -12.83
C ASP A 46 8.46 11.40 -12.18
N ILE A 47 8.41 11.33 -10.84
CA ILE A 47 7.22 11.67 -10.04
C ILE A 47 7.56 12.50 -8.82
N GLY A 48 6.59 13.34 -8.42
CA GLY A 48 6.68 14.13 -7.20
C GLY A 48 6.34 13.34 -5.93
N TYR A 49 6.87 13.81 -4.80
CA TYR A 49 6.57 13.30 -3.46
C TYR A 49 5.07 13.30 -3.14
N THR A 50 4.33 14.30 -3.62
CA THR A 50 2.88 14.42 -3.42
C THR A 50 2.13 13.26 -4.07
N THR A 51 2.54 12.86 -5.27
CA THR A 51 1.99 11.69 -5.97
C THR A 51 2.21 10.43 -5.15
N VAL A 52 3.44 10.20 -4.65
CA VAL A 52 3.75 9.05 -3.78
C VAL A 52 2.92 9.06 -2.50
N CYS A 53 2.72 10.22 -1.88
CA CYS A 53 1.89 10.34 -0.69
C CYS A 53 0.43 9.96 -0.96
N ASN A 54 -0.11 10.44 -2.08
CA ASN A 54 -1.50 10.18 -2.47
C ASN A 54 -1.72 8.73 -2.86
N THR A 55 -0.79 8.11 -3.59
CA THR A 55 -0.89 6.68 -3.96
C THR A 55 -0.81 5.78 -2.73
N VAL A 56 0.13 6.02 -1.82
CA VAL A 56 0.22 5.29 -0.54
C VAL A 56 -1.06 5.44 0.29
N LEU A 57 -1.65 6.65 0.33
CA LEU A 57 -2.91 6.88 1.02
C LEU A 57 -4.05 6.08 0.37
N PHE A 58 -4.16 6.13 -0.97
CA PHE A 58 -5.18 5.43 -1.73
C PHE A 58 -5.12 3.90 -1.52
N VAL A 59 -3.93 3.30 -1.62
CA VAL A 59 -3.73 1.86 -1.38
C VAL A 59 -4.17 1.47 0.03
N ASN A 60 -3.77 2.25 1.05
CA ASN A 60 -4.15 1.98 2.44
C ASN A 60 -5.67 2.14 2.67
N LEU A 61 -6.31 3.14 2.05
CA LEU A 61 -7.75 3.34 2.12
C LEU A 61 -8.52 2.18 1.48
N LEU A 62 -8.07 1.69 0.32
CA LEU A 62 -8.66 0.53 -0.34
C LEU A 62 -8.55 -0.73 0.53
N LYS A 63 -7.36 -1.02 1.08
CA LYS A 63 -7.15 -2.15 2.00
C LYS A 63 -8.09 -2.06 3.21
N LYS A 64 -8.23 -0.87 3.81
CA LYS A 64 -9.15 -0.65 4.95
C LYS A 64 -10.61 -0.84 4.55
N LYS A 65 -11.05 -0.28 3.42
CA LYS A 65 -12.43 -0.41 2.92
C LYS A 65 -12.78 -1.87 2.64
N LEU A 66 -11.85 -2.61 2.04
CA LEU A 66 -12.01 -4.03 1.75
C LEU A 66 -12.25 -4.85 3.03
N ILE A 67 -11.42 -4.66 4.05
CA ILE A 67 -11.57 -5.31 5.37
C ILE A 67 -12.94 -5.00 5.99
N LEU A 68 -13.40 -3.74 5.90
CA LEU A 68 -14.72 -3.35 6.42
C LEU A 68 -15.87 -4.04 5.68
N VAL A 69 -15.79 -4.16 4.35
CA VAL A 69 -16.79 -4.88 3.54
C VAL A 69 -16.84 -6.35 3.93
N TYR A 70 -15.67 -7.01 4.03
CA TYR A 70 -15.59 -8.39 4.50
C TYR A 70 -16.21 -8.54 5.89
N ALA A 71 -15.80 -7.72 6.87
CA ALA A 71 -16.32 -7.77 8.24
C ALA A 71 -17.85 -7.57 8.33
N LYS A 72 -18.43 -6.68 7.51
CA LYS A 72 -19.89 -6.48 7.42
C LYS A 72 -20.59 -7.73 6.87
N ASN A 73 -20.06 -8.30 5.79
CA ASN A 73 -20.59 -9.52 5.18
C ASN A 73 -20.59 -10.72 6.15
N TYR A 74 -19.55 -10.88 6.97
CA TYR A 74 -19.51 -11.92 8.01
C TYR A 74 -20.52 -11.69 9.13
N ARG A 75 -20.73 -10.44 9.58
CA ARG A 75 -21.73 -10.11 10.62
C ARG A 75 -23.17 -10.38 10.18
N CYS A 76 -23.52 -10.13 8.92
CA CYS A 76 -24.86 -10.38 8.40
C CYS A 76 -25.20 -11.87 8.20
N ARG A 77 -24.20 -12.77 8.09
CA ARG A 77 -24.44 -14.22 7.93
C ARG A 77 -24.72 -14.96 9.24
N ASN A 78 -24.16 -14.50 10.37
CA ASN A 78 -24.28 -15.19 11.66
C ASN A 78 -25.55 -14.85 12.47
N HIS A 79 -26.41 -13.96 11.98
CA HIS A 79 -27.70 -13.62 12.61
C HIS A 79 -28.91 -14.37 12.01
N ARG A 80 -28.64 -15.38 11.16
CA ARG A 80 -29.64 -16.25 10.50
C ARG A 80 -29.53 -17.72 10.94
N LYS A 81 -28.85 -17.97 12.06
CA LYS A 81 -28.83 -19.27 12.75
C LYS A 81 -29.46 -19.11 14.12
#